data_AF-A0A922WQ04-F1
#
_entry.id   AF-A0A922WQ04-F1
#
_cell.length_a   1.000
_cell.length_b   1.000
_cell.length_c   1.000
_cell.angle_alpha   90.00
_cell.angle_beta   90.00
_cell.angle_gamma   90.00
#
_symmetry.space_group_name_H-M   'P 1'
#
loop_
_entity.id
_entity.type
_entity.pdbx_description
1 polymer ?
#
loop_
_entity_poly.entity_id
_entity_poly.type
_entity_poly.pdbx_seq_one_letter_code
_entity_poly.pdbx_strand_id
1 'polypeptide(L)'
;MIRAAVICVPARNEARRLPVLLEALAAQEAPGPIKVALCINNSNDASATVACHAARSAGGRLEVRTAIRTFSPELAHVGSARRAAMDLGAEWLGNDSGLLISTDADCRPPAGWLAANLAHADAAAQAGKQRIIGGKIELDSREKDKWPELFVMRKGFDAYWAKVRELEDAVDPIPWDPPPRHGDHTGASLALSVGLYRAAGGVPIMRTGEDRALVIAAIAAGGELVHPIDVWTRTSARPIGRAEDGMATDMRRWLAAGAGSARPQVPAYWRWHGRALWRRSLRPVLGPDLLARAEAALPPMPSEMPLPEGLLQ
;
A
#
# COMPACT_ATOMS: atom_id res chain seq x y z
N MET A 1 -9.31 -25.12 5.15
CA MET A 1 -8.03 -25.13 4.41
C MET A 1 -7.33 -23.82 4.65
N ILE A 2 -6.01 -23.83 4.87
CA ILE A 2 -5.21 -22.60 5.00
C ILE A 2 -5.08 -21.98 3.60
N ARG A 3 -5.47 -20.71 3.44
CA ARG A 3 -5.27 -20.00 2.17
C ARG A 3 -3.78 -19.84 1.88
N ALA A 4 -3.37 -20.20 0.66
CA ALA A 4 -2.01 -19.95 0.20
C ALA A 4 -1.84 -18.46 -0.16
N ALA A 5 -0.70 -17.88 0.21
CA ALA A 5 -0.36 -16.50 -0.13
C ALA A 5 1.03 -16.41 -0.77
N VAL A 6 1.23 -15.40 -1.62
CA VAL A 6 2.54 -15.01 -2.16
C VAL A 6 2.74 -13.51 -1.97
N ILE A 7 3.87 -13.15 -1.39
CA ILE A 7 4.30 -11.76 -1.20
C ILE A 7 5.05 -11.33 -2.45
N CYS A 8 4.60 -10.25 -3.09
CA CYS A 8 5.05 -9.79 -4.39
C CYS A 8 5.85 -8.49 -4.21
N VAL A 9 7.12 -8.51 -4.59
CA VAL A 9 8.07 -7.43 -4.31
C VAL A 9 8.70 -6.93 -5.61
N PRO A 10 8.43 -5.69 -6.05
CA PRO A 10 9.26 -5.02 -7.05
C PRO A 10 10.52 -4.43 -6.41
N ALA A 11 11.67 -4.57 -7.06
CA ALA A 11 12.94 -4.07 -6.57
C ALA A 11 13.80 -3.49 -7.71
N ARG A 12 14.37 -2.31 -7.48
CA ARG A 12 15.37 -1.70 -8.36
C ARG A 12 16.48 -1.02 -7.57
N ASN A 13 17.68 -1.58 -7.63
CA ASN A 13 18.85 -1.09 -6.90
C ASN A 13 18.59 -0.96 -5.38
N GLU A 14 18.19 -2.07 -4.76
CA GLU A 14 17.81 -2.16 -3.34
C GLU A 14 18.71 -3.11 -2.55
N ALA A 15 19.98 -3.28 -2.95
CA ALA A 15 20.90 -4.23 -2.31
C ALA A 15 21.08 -4.02 -0.79
N ARG A 16 20.86 -2.79 -0.29
CA ARG A 16 20.97 -2.46 1.14
C ARG A 16 19.69 -2.73 1.93
N ARG A 17 18.52 -2.66 1.31
CA ARG A 17 17.22 -2.70 2.01
C ARG A 17 16.52 -4.03 1.87
N LEU A 18 16.72 -4.71 0.73
CA LEU A 18 16.13 -6.00 0.47
C LEU A 18 16.44 -7.06 1.56
N PRO A 19 17.66 -7.12 2.16
CA PRO A 19 17.89 -8.02 3.29
C PRO A 19 17.00 -7.74 4.49
N VAL A 20 16.75 -6.46 4.81
CA VAL A 20 15.90 -6.06 5.94
C VAL A 20 14.45 -6.48 5.72
N LEU A 21 13.93 -6.31 4.49
CA LEU A 21 12.61 -6.82 4.14
C LEU A 21 12.56 -8.34 4.27
N LEU A 22 13.51 -9.06 3.66
CA LEU A 22 13.51 -10.52 3.66
C LEU A 22 13.64 -11.10 5.08
N GLU A 23 14.43 -10.50 5.96
CA GLU A 23 14.47 -10.85 7.39
C GLU A 23 13.09 -10.66 8.06
N ALA A 24 12.42 -9.54 7.80
CA ALA A 24 11.07 -9.29 8.33
C ALA A 24 10.01 -10.25 7.77
N LEU A 25 10.15 -10.67 6.51
CA LEU A 25 9.30 -11.69 5.91
C LEU A 25 9.58 -13.08 6.50
N ALA A 26 10.84 -13.41 6.80
CA ALA A 26 11.18 -14.67 7.45
C ALA A 26 10.60 -14.73 8.88
N ALA A 27 10.51 -13.59 9.56
CA ALA A 27 9.93 -13.50 10.90
C ALA A 27 8.39 -13.57 10.94
N GLN A 28 7.69 -13.73 9.80
CA GLN A 28 6.23 -13.80 9.81
C GLN A 28 5.71 -15.05 10.52
N GLU A 29 4.66 -14.86 11.30
CA GLU A 29 3.93 -15.91 12.00
C GLU A 29 3.08 -16.71 11.00
N ALA A 30 3.66 -17.79 10.45
CA ALA A 30 2.97 -18.70 9.55
C ALA A 30 3.50 -20.14 9.70
N PRO A 31 2.64 -21.15 9.52
CA PRO A 31 2.98 -22.56 9.79
C PRO A 31 3.96 -23.18 8.79
N GLY A 32 4.22 -22.53 7.66
CA GLY A 32 5.10 -23.01 6.61
C GLY A 32 5.88 -21.88 5.94
N PRO A 33 6.76 -22.21 4.97
CA PRO A 33 7.63 -21.25 4.29
C PRO A 33 6.85 -20.09 3.68
N ILE A 34 7.41 -18.87 3.78
CA ILE A 34 6.82 -17.69 3.14
C ILE A 34 7.24 -17.67 1.68
N LYS A 35 6.26 -17.63 0.78
CA LYS A 35 6.49 -17.51 -0.65
C LYS A 35 6.66 -16.05 -1.03
N VAL A 36 7.76 -15.74 -1.72
CA VAL A 36 8.10 -14.39 -2.16
C VAL A 36 8.36 -14.41 -3.67
N ALA A 37 7.53 -13.70 -4.43
CA ALA A 37 7.74 -13.42 -5.84
C ALA A 37 8.44 -12.07 -5.98
N LEU A 38 9.72 -12.09 -6.32
CA LEU A 38 10.59 -10.92 -6.37
C LEU A 38 10.90 -10.54 -7.83
N CYS A 39 10.48 -9.36 -8.29
CA CYS A 39 10.92 -8.83 -9.57
C CYS A 39 12.07 -7.83 -9.35
N ILE A 40 13.26 -8.16 -9.85
CA ILE A 40 14.40 -7.24 -9.87
C ILE A 40 14.50 -6.65 -11.26
N ASN A 41 14.17 -5.37 -11.41
CA ASN A 41 14.15 -4.71 -12.71
C ASN A 41 15.28 -3.68 -12.86
N ASN A 42 15.91 -3.65 -14.03
CA ASN A 42 16.86 -2.61 -14.46
C ASN A 42 17.87 -2.22 -13.35
N SER A 43 18.37 -3.24 -12.63
CA SER A 43 19.26 -3.05 -11.49
C SER A 43 20.71 -3.24 -11.90
N ASN A 44 21.59 -2.43 -11.35
CA ASN A 44 23.03 -2.45 -11.58
C ASN A 44 23.86 -2.55 -10.28
N ASP A 45 23.20 -2.88 -9.18
CA ASP A 45 23.85 -3.19 -7.90
C ASP A 45 23.76 -4.69 -7.56
N ALA A 46 24.13 -5.05 -6.33
CA ALA A 46 24.12 -6.43 -5.87
C ALA A 46 22.73 -6.99 -5.48
N SER A 47 21.61 -6.33 -5.85
CA SER A 47 20.25 -6.71 -5.42
C SER A 47 19.94 -8.20 -5.62
N ALA A 48 20.29 -8.75 -6.79
CA ALA A 48 20.04 -10.16 -7.10
C ALA A 48 20.86 -11.11 -6.20
N THR A 49 22.14 -10.79 -5.99
CA THR A 49 23.04 -11.57 -5.14
C THR A 49 22.58 -11.55 -3.69
N VAL A 50 22.22 -10.37 -3.15
CA VAL A 50 21.77 -10.27 -1.75
C VAL A 50 20.42 -10.93 -1.53
N ALA A 51 19.51 -10.89 -2.51
CA ALA A 51 18.22 -11.59 -2.44
C ALA A 51 18.43 -13.10 -2.30
N CYS A 52 19.31 -13.66 -3.13
CA CYS A 52 19.65 -15.07 -3.12
C CYS A 52 20.32 -15.48 -1.80
N HIS A 53 21.26 -14.65 -1.31
CA HIS A 53 21.91 -14.88 -0.02
C HIS A 53 20.91 -14.87 1.14
N ALA A 54 20.09 -13.82 1.25
CA ALA A 54 19.09 -13.69 2.32
C ALA A 54 18.08 -14.86 2.31
N ALA A 55 17.63 -15.30 1.14
CA ALA A 55 16.76 -16.48 1.01
C ALA A 55 17.42 -17.77 1.53
N ARG A 56 18.70 -17.98 1.22
CA ARG A 56 19.48 -19.14 1.70
C ARG A 56 19.72 -19.08 3.21
N SER A 57 20.08 -17.90 3.72
CA SER A 57 20.32 -17.67 5.15
C SER A 57 19.06 -17.80 6.00
N ALA A 58 17.86 -17.70 5.40
CA ALA A 58 16.60 -17.88 6.11
C ALA A 58 16.30 -19.35 6.51
N GLY A 59 17.19 -20.31 6.22
CA GLY A 59 17.08 -21.68 6.75
C GLY A 59 15.81 -22.41 6.32
N GLY A 60 15.32 -22.18 5.11
CA GLY A 60 14.08 -22.76 4.59
C GLY A 60 12.81 -22.00 5.00
N ARG A 61 12.93 -20.90 5.76
CA ARG A 61 11.80 -20.06 6.14
C ARG A 61 11.20 -19.27 4.97
N LEU A 62 12.01 -18.99 3.94
CA LEU A 62 11.60 -18.29 2.72
C LEU A 62 11.75 -19.20 1.50
N GLU A 63 10.70 -19.24 0.67
CA GLU A 63 10.77 -19.70 -0.70
C GLU A 63 10.73 -18.46 -1.60
N VAL A 64 11.81 -18.18 -2.33
CA VAL A 64 11.89 -16.98 -3.18
C VAL A 64 11.98 -17.39 -4.64
N ARG A 65 11.04 -16.90 -5.46
CA ARG A 65 11.13 -16.95 -6.92
C ARG A 65 11.49 -15.57 -7.43
N THR A 66 12.62 -15.46 -8.11
CA THR A 66 13.14 -14.19 -8.61
C THR A 66 12.97 -14.09 -10.13
N ALA A 67 12.33 -13.03 -10.59
CA ALA A 67 12.31 -12.61 -11.98
C ALA A 67 13.27 -11.42 -12.17
N ILE A 68 14.45 -11.68 -12.75
CA ILE A 68 15.35 -10.61 -13.18
C ILE A 68 14.88 -10.13 -14.55
N ARG A 69 14.65 -8.82 -14.70
CA ARG A 69 14.12 -8.21 -15.93
C ARG A 69 14.90 -6.96 -16.32
N THR A 70 15.19 -6.83 -17.60
CA THR A 70 15.68 -5.60 -18.20
C THR A 70 14.58 -5.06 -19.10
N PHE A 71 13.81 -4.11 -18.59
CA PHE A 71 12.79 -3.43 -19.40
C PHE A 71 13.44 -2.35 -20.25
N SER A 72 12.81 -2.04 -21.39
CA SER A 72 13.12 -0.85 -22.17
C SER A 72 12.87 0.43 -21.34
N PRO A 73 13.50 1.57 -21.68
CA PRO A 73 13.43 2.79 -20.87
C PRO A 73 11.99 3.28 -20.57
N GLU A 74 11.07 3.06 -21.50
CA GLU A 74 9.66 3.41 -21.38
C GLU A 74 8.90 2.54 -20.38
N LEU A 75 9.34 1.29 -20.18
CA LEU A 75 8.77 0.32 -19.24
C LEU A 75 9.58 0.15 -17.94
N ALA A 76 10.75 0.79 -17.83
CA ALA A 76 11.66 0.67 -16.69
C ALA A 76 11.21 1.48 -15.45
N HIS A 77 9.98 1.23 -14.98
CA HIS A 77 9.34 1.89 -13.85
C HIS A 77 8.67 0.88 -12.90
N VAL A 78 8.16 1.36 -11.76
CA VAL A 78 7.59 0.52 -10.70
C VAL A 78 6.36 -0.25 -11.17
N GLY A 79 5.48 0.33 -11.99
CA GLY A 79 4.34 -0.37 -12.59
C GLY A 79 4.67 -1.69 -13.28
N SER A 80 5.64 -1.68 -14.21
CA SER A 80 6.08 -2.90 -14.91
C SER A 80 6.70 -3.92 -13.96
N ALA A 81 7.49 -3.45 -12.99
CA ALA A 81 8.12 -4.32 -12.01
C ALA A 81 7.09 -4.97 -11.07
N ARG A 82 6.12 -4.21 -10.58
CA ARG A 82 5.05 -4.69 -9.70
C ARG A 82 4.14 -5.65 -10.45
N ARG A 83 3.79 -5.32 -11.70
CA ARG A 83 3.08 -6.22 -12.61
C ARG A 83 3.79 -7.57 -12.73
N ALA A 84 5.09 -7.54 -13.05
CA ALA A 84 5.88 -8.76 -13.18
C ALA A 84 5.99 -9.57 -11.88
N ALA A 85 6.12 -8.91 -10.72
CA ALA A 85 6.15 -9.59 -9.43
C ALA A 85 4.80 -10.24 -9.08
N MET A 86 3.69 -9.53 -9.30
CA MET A 86 2.35 -10.04 -9.00
C MET A 86 1.89 -11.10 -10.00
N ASP A 87 2.24 -10.99 -11.28
CA ASP A 87 1.99 -12.03 -12.27
C ASP A 87 2.75 -13.32 -11.93
N LEU A 88 4.01 -13.21 -11.51
CA LEU A 88 4.80 -14.34 -11.01
C LEU A 88 4.16 -14.98 -9.76
N GLY A 89 3.63 -14.17 -8.84
CA GLY A 89 2.91 -14.66 -7.67
C GLY A 89 1.59 -15.36 -8.03
N ALA A 90 0.84 -14.82 -8.98
CA ALA A 90 -0.41 -15.40 -9.47
C ALA A 90 -0.17 -16.74 -10.18
N GLU A 91 0.88 -16.81 -11.00
CA GLU A 91 1.32 -18.05 -11.64
C GLU A 91 1.73 -19.10 -10.59
N TRP A 92 2.48 -18.70 -9.57
CA TRP A 92 2.91 -19.62 -8.51
C TRP A 92 1.73 -20.19 -7.71
N LEU A 93 0.73 -19.36 -7.38
CA LEU A 93 -0.46 -19.85 -6.66
C LEU A 93 -1.32 -20.75 -7.56
N GLY A 94 -1.41 -20.46 -8.85
CA GLY A 94 -2.09 -21.30 -9.85
C GLY A 94 -3.61 -21.41 -9.68
N ASN A 95 -4.21 -20.78 -8.67
CA ASN A 95 -5.63 -20.83 -8.37
C ASN A 95 -6.16 -19.45 -7.93
N ASP A 96 -7.45 -19.20 -8.18
CA ASP A 96 -8.06 -17.88 -7.97
C ASP A 96 -8.27 -17.52 -6.49
N SER A 97 -8.30 -18.51 -5.59
CA SER A 97 -8.52 -18.30 -4.15
C SER A 97 -7.27 -17.84 -3.38
N GLY A 98 -6.09 -18.04 -3.97
CA GLY A 98 -4.81 -17.63 -3.38
C GLY A 98 -4.73 -16.12 -3.19
N LEU A 99 -3.97 -15.68 -2.19
CA LEU A 99 -3.81 -14.27 -1.83
C LEU A 99 -2.49 -13.71 -2.40
N LEU A 100 -2.57 -12.62 -3.16
CA LEU A 100 -1.41 -11.82 -3.53
C LEU A 100 -1.28 -10.68 -2.52
N ILE A 101 -0.08 -10.46 -2.02
CA ILE A 101 0.22 -9.35 -1.10
C ILE A 101 1.39 -8.56 -1.69
N SER A 102 1.15 -7.31 -2.10
CA SER A 102 2.18 -6.40 -2.58
C SER A 102 2.90 -5.74 -1.40
N THR A 103 4.22 -5.63 -1.50
CA THR A 103 5.02 -4.77 -0.62
C THR A 103 6.24 -4.22 -1.35
N ASP A 104 6.82 -3.14 -0.85
CA ASP A 104 7.98 -2.51 -1.47
C ASP A 104 9.29 -3.03 -0.85
N ALA A 105 10.37 -3.00 -1.62
CA ALA A 105 11.68 -3.53 -1.22
C ALA A 105 12.33 -2.80 -0.03
N ASP A 106 11.80 -1.63 0.37
CA ASP A 106 12.23 -0.84 1.53
C ASP A 106 11.27 -0.91 2.72
N CYS A 107 10.32 -1.85 2.70
CA CYS A 107 9.40 -2.09 3.79
C CYS A 107 9.96 -3.04 4.87
N ARG A 108 9.40 -2.93 6.08
CA ARG A 108 9.68 -3.78 7.24
C ARG A 108 8.36 -4.09 7.99
N PRO A 109 7.57 -5.06 7.51
CA PRO A 109 6.31 -5.43 8.15
C PRO A 109 6.54 -6.04 9.54
N PRO A 110 5.58 -5.88 10.49
CA PRO A 110 5.59 -6.61 11.77
C PRO A 110 5.33 -8.11 11.56
N ALA A 111 5.67 -8.95 12.56
CA ALA A 111 5.57 -10.42 12.47
C ALA A 111 4.16 -10.96 12.19
N GLY A 112 3.11 -10.26 12.66
CA GLY A 112 1.71 -10.65 12.44
C GLY A 112 1.10 -10.16 11.12
N TRP A 113 1.84 -9.46 10.27
CA TRP A 113 1.29 -8.79 9.08
C TRP A 113 0.67 -9.76 8.06
N LEU A 114 1.34 -10.88 7.77
CA LEU A 114 0.83 -11.92 6.88
C LEU A 114 -0.42 -12.58 7.46
N ALA A 115 -0.39 -12.91 8.75
CA ALA A 115 -1.50 -13.54 9.45
C ALA A 115 -2.76 -12.65 9.44
N ALA A 116 -2.60 -11.34 9.67
CA ALA A 116 -3.68 -10.37 9.59
C ALA A 116 -4.29 -10.29 8.18
N ASN A 117 -3.46 -10.20 7.13
CA ASN A 117 -3.93 -10.21 5.75
C ASN A 117 -4.73 -11.49 5.40
N LEU A 118 -4.23 -12.65 5.82
CA LEU A 118 -4.91 -13.94 5.62
C LEU A 118 -6.25 -13.98 6.34
N ALA A 119 -6.30 -13.54 7.60
CA ALA A 119 -7.53 -13.52 8.39
C ALA A 119 -8.63 -12.66 7.73
N HIS A 120 -8.28 -11.46 7.26
CA HIS A 120 -9.23 -10.59 6.55
C HIS A 120 -9.70 -11.17 5.21
N ALA A 121 -8.81 -11.83 4.47
CA ALA A 121 -9.14 -12.49 3.21
C ALA A 121 -10.06 -13.72 3.42
N ASP A 122 -9.80 -14.51 4.47
CA ASP A 122 -10.58 -15.70 4.81
C ASP A 122 -11.96 -15.33 5.34
N ALA A 123 -12.07 -14.32 6.21
CA ALA A 123 -13.35 -13.81 6.65
C ALA A 123 -14.21 -13.30 5.47
N ALA A 124 -13.60 -12.62 4.50
CA ALA A 124 -14.30 -12.18 3.28
C ALA A 124 -14.82 -13.37 2.45
N ALA A 125 -13.98 -14.37 2.20
CA ALA A 125 -14.38 -15.52 1.39
C ALA A 125 -15.47 -16.36 2.07
N GLN A 126 -15.44 -16.50 3.40
CA GLN A 126 -16.52 -17.14 4.16
C GLN A 126 -17.86 -16.42 3.99
N ALA A 127 -17.83 -15.09 3.86
CA ALA A 127 -19.01 -14.27 3.56
C ALA A 127 -19.37 -14.24 2.06
N GLY A 128 -18.66 -14.99 1.20
CA GLY A 128 -18.87 -14.96 -0.25
C GLY A 128 -18.42 -13.64 -0.90
N LYS A 129 -17.52 -12.90 -0.25
CA LYS A 129 -17.01 -11.60 -0.68
C LYS A 129 -15.56 -11.68 -1.15
N GLN A 130 -15.16 -10.72 -1.99
CA GLN A 130 -13.77 -10.49 -2.34
C GLN A 130 -13.33 -9.16 -1.75
N ARG A 131 -12.23 -9.16 -0.99
CA ARG A 131 -11.69 -7.94 -0.38
C ARG A 131 -10.38 -7.52 -1.03
N ILE A 132 -10.20 -6.20 -1.08
CA ILE A 132 -8.92 -5.54 -1.26
C ILE A 132 -8.53 -5.03 0.11
N ILE A 133 -7.38 -5.46 0.62
CA ILE A 133 -6.92 -5.14 1.97
C ILE A 133 -5.81 -4.10 1.84
N GLY A 134 -6.13 -2.85 2.17
CA GLY A 134 -5.13 -1.79 2.30
C GLY A 134 -4.46 -1.87 3.66
N GLY A 135 -3.14 -1.76 3.71
CA GLY A 135 -2.41 -1.69 4.98
C GLY A 135 -1.92 -0.29 5.30
N LYS A 136 -1.99 0.07 6.59
CA LYS A 136 -1.46 1.33 7.11
C LYS A 136 0.05 1.40 6.89
N ILE A 137 0.54 2.55 6.44
CA ILE A 137 1.96 2.78 6.23
C ILE A 137 2.50 3.60 7.38
N GLU A 138 3.57 3.15 8.02
CA GLU A 138 4.27 3.91 9.06
C GLU A 138 5.71 4.20 8.64
N LEU A 139 6.30 5.29 9.14
CA LEU A 139 7.73 5.51 8.93
C LEU A 139 8.53 4.54 9.80
N ASP A 140 9.62 3.97 9.26
CA ASP A 140 10.48 3.10 10.05
C ASP A 140 11.14 3.89 11.18
N SER A 141 10.72 3.60 12.41
CA SER A 141 11.21 4.24 13.63
C SER A 141 12.72 4.19 13.81
N ARG A 142 13.42 3.26 13.15
CA ARG A 142 14.90 3.20 13.11
C ARG A 142 15.53 4.41 12.41
N GLU A 143 14.77 5.12 11.57
CA GLU A 143 15.22 6.32 10.86
C GLU A 143 14.77 7.63 11.57
N LYS A 144 14.15 7.56 12.76
CA LYS A 144 13.64 8.73 13.48
C LYS A 144 14.71 9.76 13.82
N ASP A 145 15.84 9.33 14.36
CA ASP A 145 16.93 10.23 14.76
C ASP A 145 17.56 10.93 13.55
N LYS A 146 17.45 10.32 12.37
CA LYS A 146 17.94 10.88 11.12
C LYS A 146 16.99 11.92 10.52
N TRP A 147 15.69 11.79 10.76
CA TRP A 147 14.65 12.62 10.15
C TRP A 147 13.55 13.03 11.14
N PRO A 148 13.88 13.68 12.26
CA PRO A 148 12.91 13.97 13.32
C PRO A 148 11.73 14.82 12.82
N GLU A 149 11.95 15.76 11.90
CA GLU A 149 10.90 16.62 11.33
C GLU A 149 9.89 15.83 10.51
N LEU A 150 10.31 14.79 9.78
CA LEU A 150 9.41 13.91 9.02
C LEU A 150 8.45 13.16 9.95
N PHE A 151 8.93 12.74 11.13
CA PHE A 151 8.08 12.05 12.10
C PHE A 151 7.05 12.99 12.73
N VAL A 152 7.44 14.25 13.02
CA VAL A 152 6.50 15.27 13.51
C VAL A 152 5.43 15.57 12.46
N MET A 153 5.83 15.80 11.20
CA MET A 153 4.90 16.02 10.10
C MET A 153 3.98 14.81 9.89
N ARG A 154 4.52 13.59 9.93
CA ARG A 154 3.72 12.38 9.79
C ARG A 154 2.68 12.25 10.88
N LYS A 155 3.03 12.50 12.15
CA LYS A 155 2.08 12.50 13.27
C LYS A 155 0.95 13.52 13.07
N GLY A 156 1.25 14.69 12.53
CA GLY A 156 0.25 15.70 12.16
C GLY A 156 -0.71 15.21 11.07
N PHE A 157 -0.19 14.60 10.00
CA PHE A 157 -1.03 14.01 8.94
C PHE A 157 -1.86 12.83 9.43
N ASP A 158 -1.30 11.96 10.28
CA ASP A 158 -2.03 10.83 10.86
C ASP A 158 -3.21 11.33 11.72
N ALA A 159 -3.00 12.36 12.55
CA ALA A 159 -4.05 12.97 13.35
C ALA A 159 -5.13 13.66 12.46
N TYR A 160 -4.68 14.37 11.42
CA TYR A 160 -5.58 14.99 10.44
C TYR A 160 -6.48 13.96 9.75
N TRP A 161 -5.89 12.89 9.21
CA TRP A 161 -6.63 11.85 8.49
C TRP A 161 -7.52 11.02 9.41
N ALA A 162 -7.10 10.76 10.64
CA ALA A 162 -7.97 10.13 11.65
C ALA A 162 -9.24 10.96 11.87
N LYS A 163 -9.11 12.30 12.02
CA LYS A 163 -10.28 13.18 12.18
C LYS A 163 -11.15 13.25 10.92
N VAL A 164 -10.54 13.23 9.73
CA VAL A 164 -11.30 13.15 8.47
C VAL A 164 -12.12 11.86 8.40
N ARG A 165 -11.54 10.70 8.76
CA ARG A 165 -12.26 9.42 8.76
C ARG A 165 -13.40 9.40 9.77
N GLU A 166 -13.19 9.91 10.98
CA GLU A 166 -14.25 10.08 11.98
C GLU A 166 -15.44 10.88 11.42
N LEU A 167 -15.17 12.00 10.73
CA LEU A 167 -16.20 12.83 10.12
C LEU A 167 -16.93 12.15 8.98
N GLU A 168 -16.21 11.42 8.13
CA GLU A 168 -16.83 10.64 7.05
C GLU A 168 -17.68 9.50 7.59
N ASP A 169 -17.20 8.75 8.57
CA ASP A 169 -17.90 7.61 9.15
C ASP A 169 -19.21 8.03 9.84
N ALA A 170 -19.23 9.23 10.44
CA ALA A 170 -20.44 9.81 11.04
C ALA A 170 -21.51 10.21 10.00
N VAL A 171 -21.11 10.45 8.74
CA VAL A 171 -21.98 11.05 7.69
C VAL A 171 -22.37 10.04 6.62
N ASP A 172 -21.40 9.28 6.15
CA ASP A 172 -21.43 8.38 5.01
C ASP A 172 -20.68 7.07 5.32
N PRO A 173 -21.18 6.26 6.27
CA PRO A 173 -20.52 5.03 6.67
C PRO A 173 -20.47 4.01 5.52
N ILE A 174 -19.36 3.27 5.45
CA ILE A 174 -19.15 2.19 4.47
C ILE A 174 -19.34 0.85 5.20
N PRO A 175 -20.40 0.08 4.92
CA PRO A 175 -20.75 -1.10 5.72
C PRO A 175 -19.67 -2.19 5.79
N TRP A 176 -18.87 -2.35 4.74
CA TRP A 176 -17.82 -3.37 4.67
C TRP A 176 -16.44 -2.87 5.14
N ASP A 177 -16.27 -1.55 5.33
CA ASP A 177 -15.06 -0.91 5.85
C ASP A 177 -15.41 -0.08 7.10
N PRO A 178 -15.81 -0.73 8.21
CA PRO A 178 -16.29 -0.04 9.41
C PRO A 178 -15.14 0.61 10.22
N PRO A 179 -15.43 1.64 11.03
CA PRO A 179 -14.47 2.19 11.99
C PRO A 179 -14.14 1.20 13.13
N PRO A 180 -12.95 1.30 13.77
CA PRO A 180 -11.86 2.20 13.43
C PRO A 180 -11.06 1.71 12.22
N ARG A 181 -10.72 2.64 11.32
CA ARG A 181 -10.03 2.34 10.06
C ARG A 181 -9.03 3.44 9.68
N HIS A 182 -7.99 3.07 8.95
CA HIS A 182 -7.08 4.04 8.33
C HIS A 182 -7.56 4.42 6.91
N GLY A 183 -6.73 5.12 6.13
CA GLY A 183 -7.03 5.47 4.73
C GLY A 183 -6.01 4.97 3.71
N ASP A 184 -4.91 4.36 4.15
CA ASP A 184 -3.81 3.95 3.27
C ASP A 184 -4.11 2.66 2.48
N HIS A 185 -3.84 2.65 1.17
CA HIS A 185 -3.89 1.45 0.32
C HIS A 185 -2.88 1.58 -0.83
N THR A 186 -1.59 1.59 -0.47
CA THR A 186 -0.50 1.73 -1.43
C THR A 186 0.15 0.37 -1.71
N GLY A 187 0.95 0.30 -2.77
CA GLY A 187 1.73 -0.88 -3.14
C GLY A 187 2.68 -1.40 -2.04
N ALA A 188 2.97 -0.60 -1.01
CA ALA A 188 3.79 -0.99 0.14
C ALA A 188 3.08 -2.00 1.06
N SER A 189 1.74 -2.01 1.09
CA SER A 189 0.93 -3.05 1.73
C SER A 189 -0.46 -3.09 1.11
N LEU A 190 -0.63 -3.96 0.12
CA LEU A 190 -1.92 -4.14 -0.57
C LEU A 190 -2.15 -5.62 -0.87
N ALA A 191 -3.28 -6.19 -0.44
CA ALA A 191 -3.61 -7.59 -0.73
C ALA A 191 -4.95 -7.77 -1.44
N LEU A 192 -5.03 -8.78 -2.29
CA LEU A 192 -6.24 -9.20 -3.01
C LEU A 192 -6.09 -10.64 -3.53
N SER A 193 -7.21 -11.31 -3.79
CA SER A 193 -7.18 -12.66 -4.38
C SER A 193 -6.60 -12.65 -5.79
N VAL A 194 -6.06 -13.79 -6.22
CA VAL A 194 -5.62 -14.00 -7.61
C VAL A 194 -6.80 -13.82 -8.58
N GLY A 195 -8.00 -14.29 -8.22
CA GLY A 195 -9.20 -14.11 -9.03
C GLY A 195 -9.55 -12.63 -9.23
N LEU A 196 -9.53 -11.83 -8.16
CA LEU A 196 -9.80 -10.39 -8.24
C LEU A 196 -8.71 -9.67 -9.02
N TYR A 197 -7.45 -10.03 -8.81
CA TYR A 197 -6.32 -9.50 -9.56
C TYR A 197 -6.46 -9.73 -11.07
N ARG A 198 -6.86 -10.95 -11.47
CA ARG A 198 -7.11 -11.29 -12.88
C ARG A 198 -8.33 -10.55 -13.44
N ALA A 199 -9.42 -10.47 -12.69
CA ALA A 199 -10.62 -9.74 -13.08
C ALA A 199 -10.36 -8.23 -13.26
N ALA A 200 -9.45 -7.67 -12.46
CA ALA A 200 -8.97 -6.29 -12.59
C ALA A 200 -8.02 -6.06 -13.79
N GLY A 201 -7.60 -7.11 -14.50
CA GLY A 201 -6.63 -7.03 -15.61
C GLY A 201 -5.16 -6.99 -15.17
N GLY A 202 -4.89 -7.24 -13.89
CA GLY A 202 -3.58 -7.14 -13.26
C GLY A 202 -3.11 -5.69 -13.01
N VAL A 203 -1.88 -5.50 -12.53
CA VAL A 203 -1.33 -4.15 -12.30
C VAL A 203 -1.26 -3.37 -13.63
N PRO A 204 -1.83 -2.17 -13.74
CA PRO A 204 -1.65 -1.31 -14.93
C PRO A 204 -0.19 -0.91 -15.13
N ILE A 205 0.28 -0.92 -16.38
CA ILE A 205 1.66 -0.55 -16.73
C ILE A 205 1.78 0.98 -16.74
N MET A 206 2.01 1.56 -15.56
CA MET A 206 2.09 3.00 -15.34
C MET A 206 3.35 3.40 -14.56
N ARG A 207 3.86 4.61 -14.81
CA ARG A 207 5.04 5.14 -14.11
C ARG A 207 4.76 5.48 -12.65
N THR A 208 3.56 5.99 -12.38
CA THR A 208 3.09 6.44 -11.06
C THR A 208 1.62 6.06 -10.89
N GLY A 209 1.21 5.76 -9.65
CA GLY A 209 -0.18 5.46 -9.31
C GLY A 209 -0.70 4.12 -9.80
N GLU A 210 0.19 3.16 -10.09
CA GLU A 210 -0.18 1.82 -10.56
C GLU A 210 -1.00 1.05 -9.51
N ASP A 211 -0.70 1.27 -8.23
CA ASP A 211 -1.34 0.62 -7.09
C ASP A 211 -2.78 1.13 -6.93
N ARG A 212 -2.98 2.44 -6.98
CA ARG A 212 -4.28 3.08 -7.00
C ARG A 212 -5.10 2.65 -8.22
N ALA A 213 -4.47 2.57 -9.39
CA ALA A 213 -5.14 2.12 -10.61
C ALA A 213 -5.59 0.65 -10.50
N LEU A 214 -4.77 -0.23 -9.90
CA LEU A 214 -5.15 -1.60 -9.58
C LEU A 214 -6.34 -1.63 -8.60
N VAL A 215 -6.31 -0.83 -7.53
CA VAL A 215 -7.41 -0.77 -6.55
C VAL A 215 -8.71 -0.34 -7.22
N ILE A 216 -8.68 0.71 -8.05
CA ILE A 216 -9.85 1.17 -8.80
C ILE A 216 -10.40 0.07 -9.71
N ALA A 217 -9.53 -0.60 -10.47
CA ALA A 217 -9.93 -1.70 -11.35
C ALA A 217 -10.49 -2.90 -10.57
N ALA A 218 -9.92 -3.22 -9.41
CA ALA A 218 -10.39 -4.29 -8.54
C ALA A 218 -11.74 -3.95 -7.88
N ILE A 219 -11.98 -2.69 -7.50
CA ILE A 219 -13.30 -2.25 -7.03
C ILE A 219 -14.34 -2.38 -8.15
N ALA A 220 -14.01 -1.94 -9.36
CA ALA A 220 -14.88 -2.08 -10.53
C ALA A 220 -15.17 -3.56 -10.88
N ALA A 221 -14.25 -4.46 -10.54
CA ALA A 221 -14.42 -5.91 -10.66
C ALA A 221 -15.22 -6.55 -9.49
N GLY A 222 -15.77 -5.75 -8.58
CA GLY A 222 -16.60 -6.21 -7.46
C GLY A 222 -15.86 -6.42 -6.14
N GLY A 223 -14.63 -5.93 -6.01
CA GLY A 223 -13.85 -5.97 -4.77
C GLY A 223 -14.30 -4.92 -3.75
N GLU A 224 -14.41 -5.33 -2.49
CA GLU A 224 -14.65 -4.44 -1.35
C GLU A 224 -13.31 -4.00 -0.74
N LEU A 225 -12.95 -2.72 -0.88
CA LEU A 225 -11.75 -2.15 -0.25
C LEU A 225 -11.97 -1.95 1.25
N VAL A 226 -11.05 -2.44 2.07
CA VAL A 226 -11.04 -2.31 3.53
C VAL A 226 -9.69 -1.79 4.06
N HIS A 227 -9.71 -1.13 5.21
CA HIS A 227 -8.55 -0.48 5.83
C HIS A 227 -8.36 -0.90 7.30
N PRO A 228 -8.13 -2.20 7.56
CA PRO A 228 -8.09 -2.71 8.92
C PRO A 228 -6.81 -2.26 9.65
N ILE A 229 -6.97 -1.79 10.90
CA ILE A 229 -5.89 -1.17 11.67
C ILE A 229 -4.74 -2.13 12.04
N ASP A 230 -5.02 -3.44 12.06
CA ASP A 230 -4.06 -4.50 12.37
C ASP A 230 -3.21 -4.92 11.16
N VAL A 231 -3.55 -4.47 9.94
CA VAL A 231 -2.71 -4.63 8.75
C VAL A 231 -1.90 -3.36 8.53
N TRP A 232 -0.61 -3.44 8.82
CA TRP A 232 0.28 -2.28 8.67
C TRP A 232 1.73 -2.70 8.40
N THR A 233 2.51 -1.79 7.83
CA THR A 233 3.94 -1.98 7.59
C THR A 233 4.71 -0.71 7.85
N ARG A 234 6.02 -0.85 8.09
CA ARG A 234 6.96 0.28 8.12
C ARG A 234 7.59 0.44 6.76
N THR A 235 7.81 1.66 6.32
CA THR A 235 8.57 1.98 5.11
C THR A 235 9.68 2.97 5.42
N SER A 236 10.69 3.04 4.57
CA SER A 236 11.80 3.96 4.78
C SER A 236 11.33 5.43 4.75
N ALA A 237 11.89 6.26 5.63
CA ALA A 237 11.63 7.69 5.70
C ALA A 237 12.52 8.45 4.71
N ARG A 238 12.54 8.02 3.44
CA ARG A 238 13.45 8.56 2.43
C ARG A 238 12.78 9.65 1.59
N PRO A 239 13.19 10.93 1.71
CA PRO A 239 12.70 12.00 0.83
C PRO A 239 13.28 11.91 -0.60
N ILE A 240 14.22 11.00 -0.85
CA ILE A 240 14.77 10.72 -2.20
C ILE A 240 14.18 9.39 -2.70
N GLY A 241 13.01 9.46 -3.31
CA GLY A 241 12.36 8.36 -4.01
C GLY A 241 12.39 8.60 -5.51
N ARG A 242 12.17 7.52 -6.27
CA ARG A 242 12.36 7.50 -7.73
C ARG A 242 11.08 7.71 -8.52
N ALA A 243 9.93 7.67 -7.85
CA ALA A 243 8.64 8.03 -8.44
C ALA A 243 8.50 9.56 -8.42
N GLU A 244 8.20 10.15 -9.58
CA GLU A 244 8.07 11.61 -9.74
C GLU A 244 6.98 12.18 -8.82
N ASP A 245 5.92 11.41 -8.55
CA ASP A 245 4.77 11.76 -7.68
C ASP A 245 4.52 10.76 -6.54
N GLY A 246 5.58 10.19 -5.95
CA GLY A 246 5.46 9.23 -4.82
C GLY A 246 5.59 9.86 -3.43
N MET A 247 5.48 9.03 -2.39
CA MET A 247 5.61 9.47 -0.98
C MET A 247 6.90 10.24 -0.69
N ALA A 248 7.98 9.96 -1.41
CA ALA A 248 9.22 10.72 -1.28
C ALA A 248 9.11 12.17 -1.77
N THR A 249 8.27 12.44 -2.79
CA THR A 249 7.97 13.81 -3.24
C THR A 249 7.21 14.56 -2.15
N ASP A 250 6.24 13.91 -1.50
CA ASP A 250 5.54 14.49 -0.36
C ASP A 250 6.48 14.72 0.84
N MET A 251 7.36 13.78 1.15
CA MET A 251 8.39 13.96 2.18
C MET A 251 9.33 15.14 1.87
N ARG A 252 9.71 15.40 0.61
CA ARG A 252 10.48 16.61 0.25
C ARG A 252 9.68 17.87 0.50
N ARG A 253 8.39 17.88 0.14
CA ARG A 253 7.49 19.00 0.43
C ARG A 253 7.37 19.24 1.94
N TRP A 254 7.27 18.18 2.73
CA TRP A 254 7.20 18.26 4.19
C TRP A 254 8.51 18.80 4.79
N LEU A 255 9.67 18.35 4.31
CA LEU A 255 10.96 18.88 4.75
C LEU A 255 11.14 20.36 4.38
N ALA A 256 10.80 20.74 3.16
CA ALA A 256 10.85 22.13 2.73
C ALA A 256 9.89 23.02 3.55
N ALA A 257 8.69 22.52 3.85
CA ALA A 257 7.72 23.21 4.69
C ALA A 257 8.13 23.25 6.18
N GLY A 258 8.85 22.24 6.68
CA GLY A 258 9.40 22.24 8.05
C GLY A 258 10.62 23.15 8.22
N ALA A 259 11.38 23.38 7.13
CA ALA A 259 12.50 24.33 7.11
C ALA A 259 12.04 25.80 6.99
N GLY A 260 10.83 26.03 6.45
CA GLY A 260 10.14 27.32 6.51
C GLY A 260 9.26 27.41 7.76
N SER A 261 9.05 28.59 8.32
CA SER A 261 8.20 28.76 9.51
C SER A 261 6.70 28.50 9.27
N ALA A 262 6.30 28.07 8.06
CA ALA A 262 4.92 27.93 7.62
C ALA A 262 4.51 26.46 7.48
N ARG A 263 3.55 26.03 8.30
CA ARG A 263 3.01 24.66 8.28
C ARG A 263 2.34 24.34 6.94
N PRO A 264 2.43 23.08 6.47
CA PRO A 264 1.65 22.62 5.32
C PRO A 264 0.17 22.95 5.49
N GLN A 265 -0.46 23.44 4.43
CA GLN A 265 -1.90 23.66 4.38
C GLN A 265 -2.60 22.39 3.90
N VAL A 266 -3.73 22.06 4.52
CA VAL A 266 -4.59 20.92 4.20
C VAL A 266 -6.04 21.40 4.00
N PRO A 267 -6.88 20.63 3.27
CA PRO A 267 -8.30 20.95 3.20
C PRO A 267 -8.95 21.02 4.58
N ALA A 268 -9.79 22.03 4.80
CA ALA A 268 -10.53 22.14 6.03
C ALA A 268 -11.53 20.98 6.20
N TYR A 269 -11.78 20.58 7.45
CA TYR A 269 -12.65 19.45 7.78
C TYR A 269 -14.07 19.53 7.19
N TRP A 270 -14.63 20.75 7.10
CA TRP A 270 -15.96 20.95 6.54
C TRP A 270 -16.04 20.59 5.05
N ARG A 271 -14.92 20.63 4.31
CA ARG A 271 -14.89 20.20 2.90
C ARG A 271 -15.01 18.68 2.77
N TRP A 272 -14.37 17.93 3.66
CA TRP A 272 -14.53 16.47 3.74
C TRP A 272 -15.94 16.09 4.17
N HIS A 273 -16.49 16.79 5.17
CA HIS A 273 -17.89 16.62 5.56
C HIS A 273 -18.85 16.87 4.40
N GLY A 274 -18.67 17.97 3.66
CA GLY A 274 -19.46 18.27 2.46
C GLY A 274 -19.31 17.21 1.36
N ARG A 275 -18.10 16.67 1.17
CA ARG A 275 -17.85 15.58 0.23
C ARG A 275 -18.55 14.28 0.64
N ALA A 276 -18.54 13.94 1.93
CA ALA A 276 -19.25 12.79 2.46
C ALA A 276 -20.78 12.93 2.27
N LEU A 277 -21.34 14.11 2.55
CA LEU A 277 -22.76 14.40 2.28
C LEU A 277 -23.09 14.26 0.80
N TRP A 278 -22.24 14.78 -0.08
CA TRP A 278 -22.40 14.66 -1.53
C TRP A 278 -22.35 13.19 -2.00
N ARG A 279 -21.41 12.39 -1.49
CA ARG A 279 -21.35 10.95 -1.80
C ARG A 279 -22.62 10.23 -1.36
N ARG A 280 -23.04 10.46 -0.12
CA ARG A 280 -24.24 9.84 0.45
C ARG A 280 -25.50 10.21 -0.33
N SER A 281 -25.65 11.47 -0.74
CA SER A 281 -26.85 11.92 -1.48
C SER A 281 -26.90 11.38 -2.90
N LEU A 282 -25.74 11.20 -3.55
CA LEU A 282 -25.68 10.69 -4.92
C LEU A 282 -25.62 9.17 -5.02
N ARG A 283 -25.16 8.44 -4.00
CA ARG A 283 -25.12 6.95 -4.03
C ARG A 283 -26.43 6.26 -4.43
N PRO A 284 -27.64 6.68 -4.00
CA PRO A 284 -28.87 6.04 -4.47
C PRO A 284 -29.24 6.41 -5.92
N VAL A 285 -28.68 7.50 -6.46
CA VAL A 285 -28.96 8.00 -7.82
C VAL A 285 -27.93 7.48 -8.83
N LEU A 286 -26.67 7.42 -8.41
CA LEU A 286 -25.52 6.99 -9.20
C LEU A 286 -25.03 5.64 -8.67
N GLY A 287 -24.95 4.64 -9.55
CA GLY A 287 -24.24 3.40 -9.23
C GLY A 287 -22.76 3.67 -8.85
N PRO A 288 -22.08 2.71 -8.21
CA PRO A 288 -20.74 2.88 -7.64
C PRO A 288 -19.71 3.42 -8.66
N ASP A 289 -19.73 2.90 -9.89
CA ASP A 289 -18.81 3.32 -10.95
C ASP A 289 -19.01 4.77 -11.37
N LEU A 290 -20.26 5.20 -11.55
CA LEU A 290 -20.58 6.55 -11.97
C LEU A 290 -20.33 7.55 -10.84
N LEU A 291 -20.60 7.16 -9.59
CA LEU A 291 -20.27 7.97 -8.43
C LEU A 291 -18.76 8.21 -8.31
N ALA A 292 -17.94 7.15 -8.46
CA ALA A 292 -16.49 7.25 -8.42
C ALA A 292 -15.94 8.16 -9.53
N ARG A 293 -16.46 8.04 -10.76
CA ARG A 293 -16.10 8.91 -11.88
C ARG A 293 -16.51 10.36 -11.65
N ALA A 294 -17.71 10.59 -11.13
CA ALA A 294 -18.20 11.92 -10.80
C ALA A 294 -17.33 12.56 -9.70
N GLU A 295 -16.93 11.81 -8.68
CA GLU A 295 -16.09 12.31 -7.60
C GLU A 295 -14.69 12.68 -8.10
N ALA A 296 -14.12 11.86 -8.98
CA ALA A 296 -12.81 12.09 -9.60
C ALA A 296 -12.81 13.32 -10.53
N ALA A 297 -13.95 13.70 -11.08
CA ALA A 297 -14.10 14.89 -11.92
C ALA A 297 -14.28 16.19 -11.11
N LEU A 298 -14.47 16.12 -9.79
CA LEU A 298 -14.60 17.31 -8.96
C LEU A 298 -13.25 18.02 -8.81
N PRO A 299 -13.24 19.36 -8.71
CA PRO A 299 -12.00 20.10 -8.50
C PRO A 299 -11.30 19.67 -7.20
N PRO A 300 -9.95 19.74 -7.15
CA PRO A 300 -9.20 19.53 -5.93
C PRO A 300 -9.71 20.44 -4.80
N MET A 301 -9.80 19.90 -3.59
CA MET A 301 -10.19 20.72 -2.44
C MET A 301 -9.10 21.75 -2.13
N PRO A 302 -9.47 23.03 -1.92
CA PRO A 302 -8.52 24.04 -1.47
C PRO A 302 -7.88 23.66 -0.13
N SER A 303 -6.55 23.78 -0.05
CA SER A 303 -5.78 23.68 1.19
C SER A 303 -5.78 25.03 1.91
N GLU A 304 -6.65 25.18 2.92
CA GLU A 304 -6.95 26.48 3.57
C GLU A 304 -6.84 26.43 5.10
N MET A 305 -6.47 25.28 5.66
CA MET A 305 -6.28 25.09 7.10
C MET A 305 -4.84 24.63 7.34
N PRO A 306 -4.10 25.19 8.30
CA PRO A 306 -2.80 24.65 8.67
C PRO A 306 -2.95 23.21 9.20
N LEU A 307 -1.99 22.34 8.89
CA LEU A 307 -1.96 20.99 9.43
C LEU A 307 -2.00 21.06 10.97
N PRO A 308 -2.94 20.35 11.62
CA PRO A 308 -3.05 20.33 13.08
C PRO A 308 -1.76 19.81 13.72
N GLU A 309 -1.45 20.31 14.92
CA GLU A 309 -0.44 19.67 15.75
C GLU A 309 -0.96 18.29 16.16
N GLY A 310 -0.21 17.25 15.79
CA GLY A 310 -0.44 15.93 16.36
C GLY A 310 -0.25 16.06 17.87
N LEU A 311 -1.29 15.78 18.66
CA LEU A 311 -1.22 15.80 20.12
C LEU A 311 0.05 15.07 20.55
N LEU A 312 0.96 15.78 21.24
CA LEU A 312 2.11 15.20 21.92
C LEU A 312 1.59 14.41 23.13
N GLN A 313 0.97 13.26 22.86
CA GLN A 313 0.94 12.14 23.78
C GLN A 313 2.14 11.25 23.48
#